data_AF-A0A1M6TZA5-F1
#
_entry.id   AF-A0A1M6TZA5-F1
#
_cell.length_a   1.000
_cell.length_b   1.000
_cell.length_c   1.000
_cell.angle_alpha   90.00
_cell.angle_beta   90.00
_cell.angle_gamma   90.00
#
_symmetry.space_group_name_H-M   'P 1'
#
loop_
_entity.id
_entity.type
_entity.pdbx_description
1 polymer ?
#
loop_
_entity_poly.entity_id
_entity_poly.type
_entity_poly.pdbx_seq_one_letter_code
_entity_poly.pdbx_strand_id
1 'polypeptide(L)'
;MKILETNLIFKNNLKKMNKPSMIIIHHAAHSSANVYDIYRWHIENGWNGFGYHFLVVKDGQIYRGRPENTVGAHTKSYNNISLGICMQGNYGVEEISQIQFKALTSLC
;
A
#
# COMPACT_ATOMS: atom_id res chain seq x y z
N MET A 1 2.77 2.87 17.08
CA MET A 1 2.28 3.09 15.70
C MET A 1 0.77 2.88 15.68
N LYS A 2 -0.01 3.75 15.01
CA LYS A 2 -1.45 3.57 14.81
C LYS A 2 -1.71 3.29 13.34
N ILE A 3 -2.32 2.14 13.04
CA ILE A 3 -2.80 1.81 11.69
C ILE A 3 -4.28 2.18 11.62
N LEU A 4 -4.66 2.92 10.59
CA LEU A 4 -6.04 3.30 10.31
C LEU A 4 -6.67 2.24 9.43
N GLU A 5 -7.67 1.54 9.97
CA GLU A 5 -8.45 0.58 9.21
C GLU A 5 -9.29 1.29 8.16
N THR A 6 -9.37 0.70 6.96
CA THR A 6 -10.20 1.21 5.86
C THR A 6 -11.45 0.35 5.70
N ASN A 7 -12.48 0.90 5.06
CA ASN A 7 -13.71 0.18 4.71
C ASN A 7 -13.70 -0.29 3.25
N LEU A 8 -12.51 -0.60 2.69
CA LEU A 8 -12.37 -1.05 1.30
C LEU A 8 -13.12 -2.36 1.08
N ILE A 9 -13.94 -2.41 0.02
CA ILE A 9 -14.67 -3.62 -0.39
C ILE A 9 -13.95 -4.22 -1.59
N PHE A 10 -13.36 -5.40 -1.45
CA PHE A 10 -12.65 -6.06 -2.53
C PHE A 10 -13.64 -6.79 -3.45
N LYS A 11 -13.51 -6.64 -4.78
CA LYS A 11 -14.35 -7.28 -5.81
C LYS A 11 -14.55 -8.79 -5.60
N ASN A 12 -13.51 -9.49 -5.15
CA ASN A 12 -13.49 -10.93 -4.90
C ASN A 12 -12.81 -11.25 -3.56
N ASN A 13 -12.97 -12.48 -3.08
CA ASN A 13 -12.23 -12.98 -1.93
C ASN A 13 -10.71 -12.91 -2.14
N LEU A 14 -10.01 -12.35 -1.15
CA LEU A 14 -8.55 -12.28 -1.16
C LEU A 14 -7.95 -13.64 -0.77
N LYS A 15 -6.94 -14.08 -1.52
CA LYS A 15 -6.24 -15.35 -1.25
C LYS A 15 -5.37 -15.21 0.00
N LYS A 16 -5.71 -15.91 1.08
CA LYS A 16 -4.95 -15.95 2.34
C LYS A 16 -3.74 -16.88 2.26
N MET A 17 -2.82 -16.58 1.36
CA MET A 17 -1.63 -17.42 1.09
C MET A 17 -0.32 -16.63 1.13
N ASN A 18 -0.35 -15.39 1.63
CA ASN A 18 0.88 -14.61 1.74
C ASN A 18 1.76 -15.18 2.85
N LYS A 19 3.04 -15.41 2.54
CA LYS A 19 4.08 -15.81 3.48
C LYS A 19 5.23 -14.81 3.36
N PRO A 20 5.05 -13.58 3.87
CA PRO A 20 5.97 -12.50 3.61
C PRO A 20 7.34 -12.77 4.22
N SER A 21 8.39 -12.68 3.40
CA SER A 21 9.79 -12.74 3.82
C SER A 21 10.54 -11.44 3.50
N MET A 22 9.86 -10.47 2.90
CA MET A 22 10.43 -9.18 2.52
C MET A 22 9.37 -8.07 2.47
N ILE A 23 9.82 -6.83 2.51
CA ILE A 23 9.00 -5.63 2.32
C ILE A 23 9.42 -4.98 1.00
N ILE A 24 8.44 -4.57 0.19
CA ILE A 24 8.69 -3.83 -1.06
C ILE A 24 8.04 -2.45 -0.94
N ILE A 25 8.85 -1.41 -1.06
CA ILE A 25 8.42 -0.01 -0.97
C ILE A 25 8.12 0.54 -2.36
N HIS A 26 6.98 1.22 -2.48
CA HIS A 26 6.50 1.86 -3.69
C HIS A 26 6.20 3.33 -3.42
N HIS A 27 6.09 4.14 -4.48
CA HIS A 27 5.41 5.43 -4.41
C HIS A 27 4.17 5.43 -5.32
N ALA A 28 3.22 6.32 -5.06
CA ALA A 28 1.99 6.41 -5.85
C ALA A 28 2.19 7.04 -7.24
N ALA A 29 3.37 7.61 -7.51
CA ALA A 29 3.64 8.50 -8.65
C ALA A 29 2.63 9.67 -8.75
N HIS A 30 2.04 10.05 -7.62
CA HIS A 30 1.03 11.10 -7.51
C HIS A 30 1.12 11.78 -6.14
N SER A 31 1.27 13.11 -6.12
CA SER A 31 1.63 13.87 -4.91
C SER A 31 0.60 13.84 -3.78
N SER A 32 -0.67 13.55 -4.08
CA SER A 32 -1.79 13.66 -3.14
C SER A 32 -2.78 12.50 -3.18
N ALA A 33 -2.47 11.41 -3.89
CA ALA A 33 -3.41 10.29 -4.02
C ALA A 33 -3.67 9.67 -2.65
N ASN A 34 -4.94 9.58 -2.26
CA ASN A 34 -5.32 8.88 -1.02
C ASN A 34 -5.58 7.39 -1.31
N VAL A 35 -5.88 6.62 -0.25
CA VAL A 35 -6.12 5.17 -0.36
C VAL A 35 -7.28 4.82 -1.29
N TYR A 36 -8.32 5.66 -1.34
CA TYR A 36 -9.50 5.45 -2.18
C TYR A 36 -9.23 5.78 -3.65
N ASP A 37 -8.40 6.77 -3.95
CA ASP A 37 -7.98 7.07 -5.33
C ASP A 37 -7.24 5.88 -5.94
N ILE A 38 -6.22 5.39 -5.22
CA ILE A 38 -5.41 4.26 -5.67
C ILE A 38 -6.26 2.98 -5.76
N TYR A 39 -7.18 2.78 -4.81
CA TYR A 39 -8.14 1.67 -4.86
C TYR A 39 -8.99 1.71 -6.15
N ARG A 40 -9.51 2.89 -6.52
CA ARG A 40 -10.32 3.06 -7.75
C ARG A 40 -9.48 2.79 -9.00
N TRP A 41 -8.27 3.35 -9.10
CA TRP A 41 -7.37 3.12 -10.23
C TRP A 41 -7.01 1.65 -10.38
N HIS A 42 -6.75 0.95 -9.29
CA HIS A 42 -6.47 -0.49 -9.34
C HIS A 42 -7.69 -1.29 -9.79
N ILE A 43 -8.91 -0.89 -9.38
CA ILE A 43 -10.15 -1.49 -9.87
C ILE A 43 -10.34 -1.29 -11.37
N GLU A 44 -10.03 -0.10 -11.88
CA GLU A 44 -10.07 0.27 -13.29
C GLU A 44 -9.03 -0.53 -14.10
N ASN A 45 -7.86 -0.80 -13.51
CA ASN A 45 -6.84 -1.70 -14.04
C ASN A 45 -7.21 -3.19 -13.95
N GLY A 46 -8.44 -3.52 -13.56
CA GLY A 46 -8.94 -4.89 -13.46
C GLY A 46 -8.48 -5.65 -12.21
N TRP A 47 -7.81 -4.99 -11.27
CA TRP A 47 -7.36 -5.63 -10.04
C TRP A 47 -8.51 -5.72 -9.04
N ASN A 48 -8.31 -6.60 -8.07
CA ASN A 48 -9.24 -6.78 -6.97
C ASN A 48 -8.98 -5.72 -5.90
N GLY A 49 -9.27 -4.44 -6.17
CA GLY A 49 -9.09 -3.34 -5.21
C GLY A 49 -7.62 -2.87 -5.00
N PHE A 50 -7.39 -2.15 -3.91
CA PHE A 50 -6.09 -1.61 -3.51
C PHE A 50 -5.04 -2.73 -3.44
N GLY A 51 -3.87 -2.50 -4.04
CA GLY A 51 -2.89 -3.56 -4.32
C GLY A 51 -1.84 -3.75 -3.23
N TYR A 52 -1.69 -2.77 -2.35
CA TYR A 52 -0.70 -2.74 -1.28
C TYR A 52 -1.32 -3.17 0.05
N HIS A 53 -0.47 -3.53 1.01
CA HIS A 53 -0.91 -3.84 2.38
C HIS A 53 -1.06 -2.56 3.21
N PHE A 54 -0.25 -1.55 2.91
CA PHE A 54 -0.29 -0.25 3.60
C PHE A 54 -0.13 0.92 2.64
N LEU A 55 -0.71 2.06 2.99
CA LEU A 55 -0.41 3.38 2.44
C LEU A 55 0.15 4.27 3.56
N VAL A 56 1.31 4.88 3.36
CA VAL A 56 1.85 5.92 4.24
C VAL A 56 1.66 7.27 3.56
N VAL A 57 0.78 8.10 4.12
CA VAL A 57 0.49 9.44 3.58
C VAL A 57 1.46 10.50 4.12
N LYS A 58 1.52 11.67 3.48
CA LYS A 58 2.55 12.70 3.72
C LYS A 58 2.61 13.23 5.16
N ASP A 59 1.49 13.19 5.87
CA ASP A 59 1.38 13.58 7.28
C ASP A 59 1.76 12.46 8.28
N GLY A 60 2.19 11.30 7.76
CA GLY A 60 2.64 10.16 8.56
C GLY A 60 1.52 9.22 9.01
N GLN A 61 0.26 9.46 8.64
CA GLN A 61 -0.79 8.47 8.86
C GLN A 61 -0.56 7.23 8.00
N ILE A 62 -0.94 6.07 8.54
CA ILE A 62 -0.78 4.77 7.88
C ILE A 62 -2.18 4.16 7.72
N TYR A 63 -2.58 3.87 6.49
CA TYR A 63 -3.86 3.24 6.18
C TYR A 63 -3.65 1.77 5.84
N ARG A 64 -4.49 0.89 6.40
CA ARG A 64 -4.54 -0.51 6.02
C ARG A 64 -5.19 -0.67 4.65
N GLY A 65 -4.51 -1.42 3.80
CA GLY A 65 -5.01 -1.90 2.52
C GLY A 65 -5.45 -3.35 2.62
N ARG A 66 -4.77 -4.23 1.87
CA ARG A 66 -4.97 -5.68 1.99
C ARG A 66 -4.48 -6.18 3.36
N PRO A 67 -5.18 -7.14 3.99
CA PRO A 67 -4.65 -7.83 5.17
C PRO A 67 -3.30 -8.49 4.85
N GLU A 68 -2.36 -8.46 5.80
CA GLU A 68 -0.97 -8.91 5.63
C GLU A 68 -0.87 -10.40 5.24
N ASN A 69 -1.82 -11.23 5.68
CA ASN A 69 -1.89 -12.65 5.34
C ASN A 69 -2.48 -12.93 3.95
N THR A 70 -2.89 -11.90 3.20
CA THR A 70 -3.45 -12.03 1.85
C THR A 70 -2.46 -11.65 0.76
N VAL A 71 -2.54 -12.30 -0.40
CA VAL A 71 -1.66 -12.03 -1.54
C VAL A 71 -1.88 -10.59 -2.04
N GLY A 72 -0.78 -9.85 -2.20
CA GLY A 72 -0.76 -8.49 -2.73
C GLY A 72 -1.06 -8.40 -4.23
N ALA A 73 -1.10 -7.17 -4.74
CA ALA A 73 -1.10 -6.88 -6.17
C ALA A 73 -0.22 -5.63 -6.41
N HIS A 74 1.06 -5.73 -6.10
CA HIS A 74 2.01 -4.61 -6.21
C HIS A 74 3.31 -4.99 -6.94
N THR A 75 3.72 -6.26 -6.90
CA THR A 75 4.94 -6.72 -7.57
C THR A 75 4.73 -8.14 -8.09
N LYS A 76 4.59 -8.27 -9.41
CA LYS A 76 4.46 -9.58 -10.07
C LYS A 76 5.60 -10.50 -9.64
N SER A 77 5.27 -11.77 -9.40
CA SER A 77 6.19 -12.81 -8.88
C SER A 77 6.59 -12.71 -7.40
N TYR A 78 6.29 -11.60 -6.71
CA TYR A 78 6.63 -11.42 -5.29
C TYR A 78 5.41 -11.21 -4.37
N ASN A 79 4.21 -11.04 -4.94
CA ASN A 79 2.97 -10.74 -4.21
C ASN A 79 2.58 -11.73 -3.10
N ASN A 80 3.07 -12.97 -3.13
CA ASN A 80 2.78 -14.01 -2.13
C ASN A 80 3.92 -14.24 -1.12
N ILE A 81 5.02 -13.49 -1.24
CA ILE A 81 6.19 -13.56 -0.36
C ILE A 81 6.64 -12.18 0.12
N SER A 82 5.78 -11.16 0.00
CA SER A 82 6.14 -9.80 0.40
C SER A 82 4.97 -9.00 0.94
N LEU A 83 5.31 -7.97 1.72
CA LEU A 83 4.41 -6.87 2.05
C LEU A 83 4.74 -5.65 1.18
N GLY A 84 3.83 -5.26 0.31
CA GLY A 84 3.87 -3.97 -0.37
C GLY A 84 3.41 -2.81 0.51
N ILE A 85 4.24 -1.78 0.64
CA ILE A 85 3.91 -0.50 1.27
C ILE A 85 3.98 0.58 0.18
N CYS A 86 2.89 1.32 -0.02
CA CYS A 86 2.86 2.47 -0.92
C CYS A 86 3.05 3.76 -0.13
N MET A 87 3.85 4.66 -0.67
CA MET A 87 4.09 5.98 -0.14
C MET A 87 3.32 7.01 -0.98
N GLN A 88 2.50 7.84 -0.35
CA GLN A 88 1.84 8.95 -1.05
C GLN A 88 2.90 9.94 -1.53
N GLY A 89 3.06 10.04 -2.84
CA GLY A 89 3.99 10.99 -3.44
C GLY A 89 4.43 10.60 -4.85
N ASN A 90 5.11 11.55 -5.50
CA ASN A 90 5.86 11.36 -6.73
C ASN A 90 7.34 11.69 -6.53
N TYR A 91 8.08 10.78 -5.92
CA TYR A 91 9.52 10.98 -5.65
C TYR A 91 10.46 10.99 -6.87
N GLY A 92 9.92 11.03 -8.10
CA GLY A 92 10.69 11.48 -9.25
C GLY A 92 10.85 13.00 -9.32
N VAL A 93 10.01 13.76 -8.59
CA VAL A 93 9.93 15.24 -8.64
C VAL A 93 9.74 15.91 -7.27
N GLU A 94 9.58 15.15 -6.20
CA GLU A 94 9.46 15.68 -4.82
C GLU A 94 10.23 14.82 -3.81
N GLU A 95 10.45 15.35 -2.62
CA GLU A 95 11.17 14.66 -1.54
C GLU A 95 10.21 14.00 -0.53
N ILE A 96 10.72 12.98 0.17
CA ILE A 96 10.00 12.32 1.28
C ILE A 96 10.11 13.20 2.53
N SER A 97 8.99 13.52 3.18
CA SER A 97 9.01 14.25 4.45
C SER A 97 9.58 13.40 5.58
N GLN A 98 10.25 14.01 6.57
CA GLN A 98 10.77 13.25 7.72
C GLN A 98 9.66 12.52 8.50
N ILE A 99 8.46 13.11 8.58
CA ILE A 99 7.32 12.50 9.27
C ILE A 99 6.86 11.24 8.52
N GLN A 100 6.77 11.32 7.19
CA GLN A 100 6.40 10.20 6.34
C GLN A 100 7.46 9.09 6.38
N PHE A 101 8.75 9.46 6.36
CA PHE A 101 9.85 8.50 6.49
C PHE A 101 9.84 7.79 7.86
N LYS A 102 9.62 8.54 8.96
CA LYS A 102 9.48 7.95 10.31
C LYS A 102 8.31 6.97 10.38
N ALA A 103 7.16 7.33 9.81
CA ALA A 103 6.01 6.45 9.74
C ALA A 103 6.32 5.15 8.97
N LEU A 104 6.98 5.25 7.81
CA LEU A 104 7.47 4.08 7.06
C LEU A 104 8.39 3.20 7.91
N THR A 105 9.41 3.77 8.55
CA THR A 105 10.35 2.99 9.37
C THR A 105 9.71 2.31 10.57
N SER A 106 8.55 2.80 11.04
CA SER A 106 7.82 2.15 12.13
C SER A 106 7.03 0.89 11.71
N LEU A 107 6.90 0.64 10.41
CA LEU A 107 6.28 -0.57 9.83
C LEU A 107 7.29 -1.70 9.55
N CYS A 108 8.59 -1.38 9.53
CA CYS A 108 9.68 -2.29 9.16
C CYS A 108 10.41 -2.79 10.42
#